data_AF-X1JKR4-F1
#
_entry.id   AF-X1JKR4-F1
#
_cell.length_a   1.000
_cell.length_b   1.000
_cell.length_c   1.000
_cell.angle_alpha   90.00
_cell.angle_beta   90.00
_cell.angle_gamma   90.00
#
_symmetry.space_group_name_H-M   'P 1'
#
loop_
_entity.id
_entity.type
_entity.pdbx_description
1 polymer ?
#
loop_
_entity_poly.entity_id
_entity_poly.type
_entity_poly.pdbx_seq_one_letter_code
_entity_poly.pdbx_strand_id
1 'polypeptide(L)'
;MTEKTLDETLEKWEKKTDDLAKELKLPKVFTVCGCKGTVVTTEDGKKHFEIECKSKKDREEVAAIFEEEVILRVNPKVVLENEPAAEGS
;
A
#
# COMPACT_ATOMS: atom_id res chain seq x y z
N MET A 1 7.72 30.34 13.59
CA MET A 1 7.51 28.93 13.98
C MET A 1 8.14 28.10 12.89
N THR A 2 9.17 27.32 13.21
CA THR A 2 10.10 26.71 12.25
C THR A 2 9.51 25.44 11.64
N GLU A 3 9.65 25.27 10.33
CA GLU A 3 9.08 24.17 9.52
C GLU A 3 9.40 22.77 10.07
N LYS A 4 10.57 22.60 10.73
CA LYS A 4 10.97 21.35 11.41
C LYS A 4 9.97 20.84 12.46
N THR A 5 9.35 21.76 13.20
CA THR A 5 8.38 21.38 14.24
C THR A 5 7.06 20.87 13.67
N LEU A 6 6.72 21.25 12.43
CA LEU A 6 5.52 20.79 11.74
C LEU A 6 5.71 19.36 11.22
N ASP A 7 6.88 19.07 10.65
CA ASP A 7 7.26 17.77 10.09
C ASP A 7 7.27 16.69 11.20
N GLU A 8 7.96 16.96 12.32
CA GLU A 8 7.98 16.06 13.48
C GLU A 8 6.58 15.82 14.08
N THR A 9 5.71 16.83 14.00
CA THR A 9 4.32 16.70 14.45
C THR A 9 3.53 15.83 13.49
N LEU A 10 3.70 15.97 12.18
CA LEU A 10 3.00 15.16 11.19
C LEU A 10 3.35 13.68 11.33
N GLU A 11 4.65 13.35 11.41
CA GLU A 11 5.14 11.97 11.57
C GLU A 11 4.56 11.31 12.83
N LYS A 12 4.49 12.06 13.94
CA LYS A 12 3.95 11.57 15.21
C LYS A 12 2.46 11.24 15.09
N TRP A 13 1.69 12.03 14.34
CA TRP A 13 0.27 11.80 14.13
C TRP A 13 0.01 10.65 13.15
N GLU A 14 0.80 10.52 12.09
CA GLU A 14 0.72 9.38 11.17
C GLU A 14 0.99 8.06 11.89
N LYS A 15 2.08 8.01 12.69
CA LYS A 15 2.43 6.82 13.46
C LYS A 15 1.34 6.44 14.46
N LYS A 16 0.77 7.43 15.17
CA LYS A 16 -0.33 7.20 16.11
C LYS A 16 -1.60 6.71 15.41
N THR A 17 -1.87 7.19 14.20
CA THR A 17 -3.03 6.78 13.40
C THR A 17 -2.86 5.35 12.87
N ASP A 18 -1.65 4.96 12.44
CA ASP A 18 -1.35 3.59 12.00
C ASP A 18 -1.44 2.58 13.15
N ASP A 19 -0.92 2.93 14.33
CA ASP A 19 -1.00 2.07 15.52
C ASP A 19 -2.45 1.87 15.95
N LEU A 20 -3.24 2.94 16.02
CA LEU A 20 -4.67 2.87 16.34
C LEU A 20 -5.46 2.07 15.30
N ALA A 21 -5.14 2.22 14.01
CA ALA A 21 -5.76 1.44 12.95
C ALA A 21 -5.44 -0.05 13.06
N LYS A 22 -4.23 -0.41 13.50
CA LYS A 22 -3.84 -1.81 13.79
C LYS A 22 -4.59 -2.36 15.00
N GLU A 23 -4.67 -1.60 16.09
CA GLU A 23 -5.39 -2.01 17.31
C GLU A 23 -6.88 -2.24 17.04
N LEU A 24 -7.50 -1.34 16.27
CA LEU A 24 -8.91 -1.40 15.90
C LEU A 24 -9.18 -2.32 14.69
N LYS A 25 -8.14 -2.96 14.12
CA LYS A 25 -8.21 -3.77 12.90
C LYS A 25 -8.98 -3.07 11.77
N LEU A 26 -8.83 -1.75 11.65
CA LEU A 26 -9.51 -0.98 10.62
C LEU A 26 -8.99 -1.38 9.25
N PRO A 27 -9.87 -1.57 8.27
CA PRO A 27 -9.44 -1.92 6.94
C PRO A 27 -8.72 -0.71 6.31
N LYS A 28 -7.63 -0.98 5.59
CA LYS A 28 -6.90 0.09 4.91
C LYS A 28 -7.70 0.56 3.70
N VAL A 29 -8.08 1.83 3.69
CA VAL A 29 -8.85 2.45 2.61
C VAL A 29 -7.95 3.30 1.73
N PHE A 30 -8.21 3.32 0.42
CA PHE A 30 -7.53 4.16 -0.56
C PHE A 30 -8.52 4.65 -1.61
N THR A 31 -8.10 5.61 -2.42
CA THR A 31 -8.90 6.12 -3.54
C THR A 31 -8.06 6.08 -4.81
N VAL A 32 -8.60 5.53 -5.89
CA VAL A 32 -7.94 5.40 -7.20
C VAL A 32 -8.94 5.65 -8.31
N CYS A 33 -8.62 6.53 -9.27
CA CYS A 33 -9.46 6.85 -10.43
C CYS A 33 -10.95 7.06 -10.10
N GLY A 34 -11.26 7.74 -8.98
CA GLY A 34 -12.64 7.98 -8.55
C GLY A 34 -13.33 6.81 -7.82
N CYS A 35 -12.69 5.66 -7.71
CA CYS A 35 -13.13 4.51 -6.91
C CYS A 35 -12.51 4.53 -5.51
N LYS A 36 -13.27 4.03 -4.52
CA LYS A 36 -12.80 3.81 -3.15
C LYS A 36 -12.44 2.34 -2.98
N GLY A 37 -11.17 2.06 -2.69
CA GLY A 37 -10.67 0.71 -2.45
C GLY A 37 -10.49 0.45 -0.96
N THR A 38 -10.73 -0.79 -0.56
CA THR A 38 -10.58 -1.28 0.82
C THR A 38 -9.77 -2.58 0.78
N VAL A 39 -8.72 -2.67 1.59
CA VAL A 39 -7.95 -3.90 1.75
C VAL A 39 -8.62 -4.74 2.82
N VAL A 40 -9.12 -5.90 2.42
CA VAL A 40 -9.80 -6.84 3.31
C VAL A 40 -8.97 -8.09 3.46
N THR A 41 -8.85 -8.54 4.70
CA THR A 41 -8.16 -9.80 5.05
C THR A 41 -9.24 -10.82 5.36
N THR A 42 -9.25 -11.93 4.63
CA THR A 42 -10.18 -13.04 4.87
C THR A 42 -9.77 -13.83 6.11
N GLU A 43 -10.66 -14.66 6.62
CA GLU A 43 -10.39 -15.55 7.76
C GLU A 43 -9.23 -16.53 7.49
N ASP A 44 -8.99 -16.85 6.22
CA ASP A 44 -7.87 -17.68 5.73
C ASP A 44 -6.54 -16.90 5.63
N GLY A 45 -6.52 -15.62 6.00
CA GLY A 45 -5.35 -14.74 5.94
C GLY A 45 -5.02 -14.20 4.55
N LYS A 46 -5.81 -14.53 3.52
CA LYS A 46 -5.66 -13.97 2.17
C LYS A 46 -6.14 -12.52 2.14
N LYS A 47 -5.41 -11.65 1.43
CA LYS A 47 -5.79 -10.25 1.23
C LYS A 47 -6.37 -10.06 -0.15
N HIS A 48 -7.48 -9.34 -0.25
CA HIS A 48 -8.04 -8.89 -1.52
C HIS A 48 -8.47 -7.43 -1.43
N PHE A 49 -8.66 -6.81 -2.59
CA PHE A 49 -9.14 -5.44 -2.70
C PHE A 49 -10.64 -5.47 -2.99
N GLU A 50 -11.43 -4.82 -2.15
CA GLU A 50 -12.83 -4.50 -2.44
C GLU A 50 -12.89 -3.05 -2.94
N ILE A 51 -13.37 -2.84 -4.16
CA ILE A 51 -13.35 -1.53 -4.81
C ILE A 51 -14.77 -1.11 -5.20
N GLU A 52 -15.18 0.03 -4.66
CA GLU A 52 -16.45 0.69 -4.96
C GLU A 52 -16.20 1.84 -5.94
N CYS A 53 -16.70 1.71 -7.17
CA CYS A 53 -16.54 2.71 -8.22
C CYS A 53 -17.82 3.51 -8.43
N LYS A 54 -17.67 4.82 -8.72
CA LYS A 54 -18.80 5.72 -8.99
C LYS A 54 -19.42 5.51 -10.36
N SER A 55 -18.67 4.96 -11.32
CA SER A 55 -19.14 4.74 -12.69
C SER A 55 -18.50 3.52 -13.33
N LYS A 56 -19.15 2.97 -14.37
CA LYS A 56 -18.63 1.85 -15.17
C LYS A 56 -17.27 2.19 -15.79
N LYS A 57 -17.11 3.43 -16.28
CA LYS A 57 -15.84 3.92 -16.85
C LYS A 57 -14.70 3.85 -15.84
N ASP A 58 -14.93 4.33 -14.62
CA ASP A 58 -13.92 4.30 -13.54
C ASP A 58 -13.53 2.85 -13.19
N ARG A 59 -14.52 1.93 -13.16
CA ARG A 59 -14.27 0.51 -12.95
C ARG A 59 -13.41 -0.09 -14.06
N GLU A 60 -13.72 0.21 -15.32
CA GLU A 60 -12.96 -0.31 -16.47
C GLU A 60 -11.53 0.24 -16.49
N GLU A 61 -11.35 1.52 -16.15
CA GLU A 61 -10.03 2.15 -16.04
C GLU A 61 -9.20 1.52 -14.90
N VAL A 62 -9.79 1.34 -13.71
CA VAL A 62 -9.11 0.69 -12.59
C VAL A 62 -8.77 -0.77 -12.90
N ALA A 63 -9.67 -1.52 -13.55
CA ALA A 63 -9.39 -2.88 -13.97
C ALA A 63 -8.19 -2.96 -14.92
N ALA A 64 -8.15 -2.10 -15.95
CA ALA A 64 -7.05 -2.03 -16.88
C ALA A 64 -5.71 -1.71 -16.18
N ILE A 65 -5.72 -0.79 -15.20
CA ILE A 65 -4.53 -0.50 -14.38
C ILE A 65 -4.07 -1.74 -13.63
N PHE A 66 -4.98 -2.47 -12.95
CA PHE A 66 -4.57 -3.68 -12.22
C PHE A 66 -4.02 -4.77 -13.15
N GLU A 67 -4.59 -4.93 -14.34
CA GLU A 67 -4.09 -5.89 -15.34
C GLU A 67 -2.67 -5.53 -15.79
N GLU A 68 -2.41 -4.27 -16.11
CA GLU A 68 -1.07 -3.79 -16.48
C GLU A 68 -0.08 -3.89 -15.31
N GLU A 69 -0.50 -3.55 -14.09
CA GLU A 69 0.35 -3.61 -12.91
C GLU A 69 0.68 -5.05 -12.49
N VAL A 70 -0.17 -6.04 -12.79
CA VAL A 70 0.18 -7.46 -12.62
C VAL A 70 1.37 -7.83 -13.51
N ILE A 71 1.46 -7.28 -14.71
CA ILE A 71 2.55 -7.53 -15.66
C ILE A 71 3.81 -6.77 -15.21
N LEU A 72 3.68 -5.49 -14.86
CA LEU A 72 4.81 -4.63 -14.50
C LEU A 72 5.40 -4.95 -13.12
N ARG A 73 4.59 -5.38 -12.15
CA ARG A 73 5.01 -5.65 -10.75
C ARG A 73 5.29 -7.12 -10.44
N VAL A 74 5.14 -8.04 -11.39
CA VAL A 74 5.77 -9.38 -11.37
C VAL A 74 7.24 -9.29 -11.80
N ASN A 75 7.94 -8.21 -11.43
CA ASN A 75 9.34 -8.34 -11.09
C ASN A 75 9.40 -8.29 -9.57
N PRO A 76 9.63 -9.44 -8.89
CA PRO A 76 10.08 -9.34 -7.51
C PRO A 76 11.27 -8.39 -7.56
N LYS A 77 11.24 -7.33 -6.72
CA LYS A 77 12.50 -6.68 -6.38
C LYS A 77 13.31 -7.80 -5.75
N VAL A 78 14.15 -8.45 -6.56
CA VAL A 78 15.22 -9.30 -6.08
C VAL A 78 16.00 -8.35 -5.20
N VAL A 79 15.75 -8.45 -3.90
CA VAL A 79 16.71 -7.99 -2.92
C VAL A 79 17.87 -8.93 -3.17
N LEU A 80 18.76 -8.55 -4.09
CA LEU A 80 20.11 -9.07 -4.08
C LEU A 80 20.65 -8.55 -2.76
N GLU A 81 20.47 -9.34 -1.70
CA GLU A 81 21.35 -9.28 -0.55
C GLU A 81 22.75 -9.33 -1.14
N ASN A 82 23.39 -8.16 -1.12
CA ASN A 82 24.74 -7.99 -1.57
C ASN A 82 25.60 -8.61 -0.47
N GLU A 83 25.67 -9.94 -0.47
CA GLU A 83 26.76 -10.67 0.17
C GLU A 83 27.89 -10.71 -0.86
N PRO A 84 28.94 -9.89 -0.74
CA PRO A 84 30.23 -10.31 -1.23
C PRO A 84 30.76 -11.33 -0.22
N ALA A 85 30.78 -12.57 -0.71
CA ALA A 85 31.50 -13.68 -0.15
C ALA A 85 32.90 -13.27 0.31
N ALA A 86 33.33 -13.89 1.41
CA ALA A 86 34.72 -13.91 1.82
C ALA A 86 35.62 -14.37 0.66
N GLU A 87 36.56 -13.52 0.26
CA GLU A 87 37.80 -13.95 -0.39
C GLU A 87 38.95 -13.27 0.36
N GLY A 88 39.67 -14.08 1.13
CA GLY A 88 40.97 -13.69 1.66
C GLY A 88 42.04 -13.78 0.57
N SER A 89 43.00 -12.86 0.60
CA SER A 89 44.42 -13.04 0.29
C SER A 89 45.19 -11.82 0.74
#